data_AF-A0A535QTT9-F1
#
_entry.id   AF-A0A535QTT9-F1
#
_cell.length_a   1.000
_cell.length_b   1.000
_cell.length_c   1.000
_cell.angle_alpha   90.00
_cell.angle_beta   90.00
_cell.angle_gamma   90.00
#
_symmetry.space_group_name_H-M   'P 1'
#
loop_
_entity.id
_entity.type
_entity.pdbx_description
1 polymer ?
#
loop_
_entity_poly.entity_id
_entity_poly.type
_entity_poly.pdbx_seq_one_letter_code
_entity_poly.pdbx_strand_id
1 'polypeptide(L)'
;MTITPANTQKKTDLLAFTLPQLQQWLVERGEAPFRAKQIYSWLYQYLATDFSAMTNLPQALRQRLAEEAAIGPMIVRSELHAK
;
A
#
# COMPACT_ATOMS: atom_id res chain seq x y z
N MET A 1 26.85 -4.05 -1.55
CA MET A 1 25.82 -4.48 -2.52
C MET A 1 24.89 -5.44 -1.79
N THR A 2 23.90 -4.91 -1.06
CA THR A 2 22.97 -5.72 -0.27
C THR A 2 21.75 -6.03 -1.13
N ILE A 3 21.63 -7.30 -1.49
CA ILE A 3 20.45 -7.93 -2.07
C ILE A 3 19.28 -7.81 -1.07
N THR A 4 18.30 -6.97 -1.40
CA THR A 4 17.01 -6.90 -0.71
C THR A 4 16.24 -8.20 -1.00
N PRO A 5 15.76 -8.94 0.01
CA PRO A 5 14.99 -10.15 -0.24
C PRO A 5 13.65 -9.77 -0.87
N ALA A 6 13.39 -10.34 -2.05
CA ALA A 6 12.09 -10.31 -2.70
C ALA A 6 11.11 -11.13 -1.84
N ASN A 7 10.49 -10.48 -0.86
CA ASN A 7 9.45 -11.11 -0.07
C ASN A 7 8.18 -11.19 -0.92
N THR A 8 7.84 -12.39 -1.39
CA THR A 8 6.60 -12.74 -2.13
C THR A 8 5.38 -12.68 -1.21
N GLN A 9 5.27 -11.63 -0.40
CA GLN A 9 4.13 -11.39 0.46
C GLN A 9 2.99 -10.82 -0.36
N LYS A 10 1.82 -11.42 -0.18
CA LYS A 10 0.55 -11.07 -0.79
C LYS A 10 0.13 -9.68 -0.29
N LYS A 11 0.66 -8.62 -0.89
CA LYS A 11 0.34 -7.23 -0.54
C LYS A 11 -1.07 -6.88 -0.97
N THR A 12 -1.75 -6.07 -0.16
CA THR A 12 -3.09 -5.57 -0.47
C THR A 12 -2.98 -4.44 -1.49
N ASP A 13 -3.67 -4.53 -2.63
CA ASP A 13 -3.75 -3.42 -3.58
C ASP A 13 -4.74 -2.37 -3.07
N LEU A 14 -4.22 -1.20 -2.65
CA LEU A 14 -5.08 -0.13 -2.12
C LEU A 14 -5.88 0.58 -3.21
N LEU A 15 -5.52 0.45 -4.50
CA LEU A 15 -6.31 1.00 -5.59
C LEU A 15 -7.62 0.21 -5.80
N ALA A 16 -7.68 -1.03 -5.32
CA ALA A 16 -8.89 -1.85 -5.36
C ALA A 16 -9.88 -1.50 -4.23
N PHE A 17 -9.49 -0.66 -3.27
CA PHE A 17 -10.35 -0.27 -2.16
C PHE A 17 -11.13 1.00 -2.44
N THR A 18 -12.42 0.94 -2.16
CA THR A 18 -13.24 2.14 -1.96
C THR A 18 -12.81 2.86 -0.68
N LEU A 19 -13.14 4.15 -0.56
CA LEU A 19 -12.83 4.92 0.65
C LEU A 19 -13.34 4.24 1.94
N PRO A 20 -14.57 3.72 2.03
CA PRO A 20 -15.03 2.99 3.22
C PRO A 20 -14.23 1.73 3.54
N GLN A 21 -13.82 0.97 2.51
CA GLN A 21 -12.98 -0.22 2.70
C GLN A 21 -11.59 0.14 3.21
N LEU A 22 -10.99 1.22 2.67
CA LEU A 22 -9.71 1.73 3.16
C LEU A 22 -9.80 2.24 4.60
N GLN A 23 -10.92 2.87 4.97
CA GLN A 23 -11.18 3.28 6.36
C GLN A 23 -11.22 2.08 7.30
N GLN A 24 -12.00 1.05 6.95
CA GLN A 24 -12.09 -0.15 7.77
C GLN A 24 -10.73 -0.85 7.89
N TRP A 25 -10.01 -0.99 6.78
CA TRP A 25 -8.69 -1.62 6.76
C TRP A 25 -7.68 -0.92 7.67
N LEU A 26 -7.74 0.43 7.75
CA LEU A 26 -6.91 1.22 8.68
C LEU A 26 -7.36 1.06 10.14
N VAL A 27 -8.67 1.07 10.41
CA VAL A 27 -9.20 0.90 11.77
C VAL A 27 -8.81 -0.45 12.35
N GLU A 28 -8.86 -1.53 11.55
CA GLU A 28 -8.41 -2.87 11.93
C GLU A 28 -6.92 -2.92 12.32
N ARG A 29 -6.13 -1.92 11.89
CA ARG A 29 -4.70 -1.76 12.19
C ARG A 29 -4.40 -0.75 13.28
N GLY A 30 -5.44 -0.23 13.93
CA GLY A 30 -5.32 0.79 14.97
C GLY A 30 -4.98 2.19 14.44
N GLU A 31 -5.17 2.43 13.13
CA GLU A 31 -4.97 3.74 12.52
C GLU A 31 -6.28 4.53 12.48
N ALA A 32 -6.16 5.86 12.55
CA ALA A 32 -7.33 6.72 12.57
C ALA A 32 -8.04 6.75 11.19
N PRO A 33 -9.38 6.64 11.15
CA PRO A 33 -10.14 6.49 9.90
C PRO A 33 -10.03 7.72 8.97
N PHE A 34 -9.72 8.91 9.51
CA PHE A 34 -9.53 10.11 8.69
C PHE A 34 -8.31 10.00 7.76
N ARG A 35 -7.32 9.15 8.10
CA ARG A 35 -6.13 8.94 7.27
C ARG A 35 -6.46 8.27 5.95
N ALA A 36 -7.56 7.51 5.88
CA ALA A 36 -8.04 6.94 4.62
C ALA A 36 -8.28 8.02 3.58
N LYS A 37 -8.85 9.17 3.97
CA LYS A 37 -9.11 10.29 3.05
C LYS A 37 -7.81 10.89 2.53
N GLN A 38 -6.78 10.96 3.36
CA GLN A 38 -5.45 11.45 2.96
C GLN A 38 -4.81 10.50 1.94
N ILE A 39 -4.80 9.20 2.24
CA ILE A 39 -4.27 8.16 1.33
C ILE A 39 -5.07 8.16 0.02
N TYR A 40 -6.40 8.18 0.10
CA TYR A 40 -7.29 8.21 -1.08
C TYR A 40 -7.02 9.42 -1.98
N SER A 41 -6.81 10.61 -1.40
CA SER A 41 -6.39 11.80 -2.14
C SER A 41 -5.06 11.58 -2.87
N TRP A 42 -4.07 10.99 -2.21
CA TRP A 42 -2.78 10.65 -2.85
C TRP A 42 -2.92 9.64 -3.99
N LEU A 43 -3.74 8.61 -3.80
CA LEU A 43 -3.95 7.57 -4.81
C LEU A 43 -4.69 8.10 -6.04
N TYR A 44 -5.77 8.86 -5.86
CA TYR A 44 -6.66 9.23 -6.96
C TYR A 44 -6.49 10.66 -7.49
N GLN A 45 -6.04 11.61 -6.66
CA GLN A 45 -5.86 13.01 -7.08
C GLN A 45 -4.41 13.28 -7.47
N TYR A 46 -3.46 12.79 -6.68
CA TYR A 46 -2.02 13.00 -6.93
C TYR A 46 -1.37 11.85 -7.71
N LEU A 47 -2.11 10.76 -7.95
CA LEU A 47 -1.63 9.57 -8.66
C LEU A 47 -0.29 9.05 -8.12
N ALA A 48 -0.13 9.13 -6.79
CA ALA A 48 1.08 8.68 -6.13
C ALA A 48 1.26 7.17 -6.35
N THR A 49 2.44 6.78 -6.80
CA THR A 49 2.82 5.38 -7.02
C THR A 49 3.64 4.79 -5.87
N ASP A 50 4.00 5.62 -4.88
CA ASP A 50 4.82 5.21 -3.75
C ASP A 50 4.36 5.89 -2.45
N PHE A 51 4.39 5.14 -1.35
CA PHE A 51 3.96 5.64 -0.03
C PHE A 51 4.88 6.73 0.53
N SER A 52 6.16 6.77 0.13
CA SER A 52 7.10 7.81 0.58
C SER A 52 6.68 9.21 0.12
N ALA A 53 5.99 9.32 -1.02
CA ALA A 53 5.47 10.56 -1.57
C ALA A 53 4.35 11.19 -0.71
N MET A 54 3.69 10.39 0.14
CA MET A 54 2.59 10.83 1.01
C MET A 54 3.13 11.59 2.24
N THR A 55 3.72 12.77 2.03
CA THR A 55 4.43 13.54 3.08
C THR A 55 3.55 14.03 4.23
N ASN A 56 2.23 14.05 4.04
CA ASN A 56 1.25 14.37 5.09
C ASN A 56 0.91 13.17 6.00
N LEU A 57 1.53 12.01 5.78
CA LEU A 57 1.39 10.82 6.63
C LEU A 57 2.63 10.64 7.53
N PRO A 58 2.45 10.18 8.79
CA PRO A 58 3.57 9.83 9.65
C PRO A 58 4.48 8.78 9.01
N GLN A 59 5.78 8.86 9.30
CA GLN A 59 6.77 7.90 8.78
C GLN A 59 6.41 6.45 9.12
N ALA A 60 5.99 6.19 10.37
CA ALA A 60 5.60 4.85 10.81
C ALA A 60 4.45 4.26 9.99
N LEU A 61 3.46 5.08 9.61
CA LEU A 61 2.35 4.64 8.76
C LEU A 61 2.82 4.32 7.34
N ARG A 62 3.68 5.17 6.76
CA ARG A 62 4.24 4.94 5.42
C ARG A 62 5.02 3.61 5.36
N GLN A 63 5.77 3.28 6.42
CA GLN A 63 6.49 2.02 6.53
C GLN A 63 5.54 0.82 6.57
N ARG A 64 4.52 0.86 7.44
CA ARG A 64 3.49 -0.19 7.50
C ARG A 64 2.77 -0.40 6.18
N LEU A 65 2.38 0.70 5.51
CA LEU A 65 1.76 0.63 4.19
C LEU A 65 2.68 -0.03 3.16
N ALA A 66 3.98 0.29 3.17
CA ALA A 66 4.96 -0.33 2.28
C ALA A 66 5.18 -1.83 2.55
N GLU A 67 4.99 -2.28 3.79
CA GLU A 67 5.10 -3.69 4.19
C GLU A 67 3.86 -4.50 3.78
N GLU A 68 2.67 -3.98 4.07
CA GLU A 68 1.40 -4.73 3.94
C GLU A 68 0.63 -4.47 2.65
N ALA A 69 0.90 -3.35 1.97
CA ALA A 69 0.11 -2.86 0.87
C ALA A 69 0.96 -2.44 -0.35
N ALA A 70 0.31 -2.35 -1.50
CA ALA A 70 0.90 -1.94 -2.76
C ALA A 70 -0.01 -0.93 -3.47
N ILE A 71 0.61 -0.11 -4.33
CA ILE A 71 -0.10 0.84 -5.19
C ILE A 71 0.19 0.45 -6.63
N GLY A 72 -0.84 0.00 -7.36
CA GLY A 72 -0.71 -0.34 -8.78
C GLY A 72 -0.96 -1.81 -9.09
N PRO A 73 -0.97 -2.18 -10.39
CA PRO A 73 -1.24 -3.54 -10.80
C PRO A 73 -0.23 -4.46 -10.13
N MET A 74 -0.74 -5.36 -9.28
CA MET A 74 0.04 -6.45 -8.72
C MET A 74 0.58 -7.27 -9.89
N ILE A 75 1.80 -6.99 -10.33
CA ILE A 75 2.52 -7.91 -11.22
C ILE A 75 2.87 -9.10 -10.35
N VAL A 76 1.96 -10.07 -10.32
CA VAL A 76 2.27 -11.42 -9.89
C VAL A 76 3.31 -11.90 -10.88
N ARG A 77 4.59 -11.77 -10.51
CA ARG A 77 5.64 -12.56 -11.15
C ARG A 77 5.37 -13.99 -10.69
N SER A 78 4.46 -14.67 -11.38
CA SER A 78 4.39 -16.11 -11.35
C SER A 78 5.77 -16.58 -11.77
N GLU A 79 6.53 -17.12 -10.81
CA GLU A 79 7.67 -17.94 -11.17
C GLU A 79 7.13 -19.02 -12.09
N LEU A 80 7.50 -18.93 -13.37
CA LEU A 80 7.37 -19.99 -14.33
C LEU A 80 8.05 -21.21 -13.70
N HIS A 81 7.26 -22.08 -13.06
CA HIS A 81 7.64 -23.47 -12.90
C HIS A 81 7.65 -24.05 -14.32
N ALA A 82 8.76 -23.82 -15.01
CA ALA A 82 9.12 -24.59 -16.19
C ALA A 82 9.34 -26.03 -15.69
N LYS A 83 8.40 -26.91 -16.04
CA LYS A 83 8.66 -28.35 -16.12
C LYS A 83 9.15 -28.67 -17.52
#